data_AF-A0A2X4T1B8-F1
#
_entry.id   AF-A0A2X4T1B8-F1
#
_cell.length_a   1.000
_cell.length_b   1.000
_cell.length_c   1.000
_cell.angle_alpha   90.00
_cell.angle_beta   90.00
_cell.angle_gamma   90.00
#
_symmetry.space_group_name_H-M   'P 1'
#
loop_
_entity.id
_entity.type
_entity.pdbx_description
1 polymer ?
#
loop_
_entity_poly.entity_id
_entity_poly.type
_entity_poly.pdbx_seq_one_letter_code
_entity_poly.pdbx_strand_id
1 'polypeptide(L)'
;MTTARDGKTLQTEVREMREKMRSHLGNKHRDRFDIKADEGGITDIEFIAQYLVLRYAHEKPKLTRWSDNVRILELLAQNGIMDEHEAQALTVAYTTLRDELHHLALQELPGHVAQTCFSKERALVQASWRKWLVAV
;
A
#
# COMPACT_ATOMS: atom_id res chain seq x y z
N MET A 1 -15.40 -1.60 17.96
CA MET A 1 -14.86 -0.43 18.68
C MET A 1 -13.38 -0.30 18.31
N THR A 2 -12.86 0.92 18.16
CA THR A 2 -11.42 1.16 17.90
C THR A 2 -10.65 1.20 19.22
N THR A 3 -9.43 0.67 19.23
CA THR A 3 -8.55 0.64 20.42
C THR A 3 -7.29 1.45 20.14
N ALA A 4 -6.82 2.20 21.14
CA ALA A 4 -5.52 2.89 21.06
C ALA A 4 -4.39 1.86 20.92
N ARG A 5 -3.38 2.18 20.10
CA ARG A 5 -2.21 1.33 19.85
C ARG A 5 -0.94 2.13 20.01
N ASP A 6 0.10 1.51 20.55
CA ASP A 6 1.44 2.10 20.54
C ASP A 6 1.94 2.21 19.09
N GLY A 7 2.21 3.44 18.65
CA GLY A 7 2.50 3.71 17.24
C GLY A 7 3.77 3.03 16.73
N LYS A 8 4.80 2.92 17.57
CA LYS A 8 6.10 2.34 17.20
C LYS A 8 6.03 0.81 17.14
N THR A 9 5.36 0.20 18.11
CA THR A 9 5.11 -1.25 18.14
C THR A 9 4.28 -1.66 16.93
N LEU A 10 3.15 -0.97 16.69
CA LEU A 10 2.30 -1.25 15.52
C LEU A 10 3.05 -1.08 14.18
N GLN A 11 3.85 -0.02 14.04
CA GLN A 11 4.65 0.20 12.82
C GLN A 11 5.63 -0.95 12.57
N THR A 12 6.28 -1.42 13.64
CA THR A 12 7.24 -2.54 13.59
C THR A 12 6.54 -3.83 13.21
N GLU A 13 5.43 -4.17 13.87
CA GLU A 13 4.64 -5.37 13.57
C GLU A 13 4.16 -5.41 12.12
N VAL A 14 3.62 -4.30 11.62
CA VAL A 14 3.13 -4.22 10.24
C VAL A 14 4.27 -4.37 9.22
N ARG A 15 5.42 -3.71 9.47
CA ARG A 15 6.60 -3.82 8.62
C ARG A 15 7.12 -5.27 8.57
N GLU A 16 7.33 -5.88 9.73
CA GLU A 16 7.86 -7.25 9.83
C GLU A 16 6.90 -8.27 9.19
N MET A 17 5.59 -8.10 9.40
CA MET A 17 4.58 -8.92 8.74
C MET A 17 4.68 -8.79 7.21
N ARG A 18 4.83 -7.58 6.69
CA ARG A 18 4.94 -7.35 5.24
C ARG A 18 6.19 -8.00 4.65
N GLU A 19 7.32 -7.81 5.30
CA GLU A 19 8.61 -8.36 4.87
C GLU A 19 8.57 -9.89 4.85
N LYS A 20 7.99 -10.50 5.89
CA LYS A 20 7.75 -11.95 5.94
C LYS A 20 6.83 -12.42 4.82
N MET A 21 5.76 -11.69 4.51
CA MET A 21 4.90 -12.05 3.37
C MET A 21 5.64 -11.92 2.04
N ARG A 22 6.46 -10.89 1.87
CA ARG A 22 7.25 -10.67 0.65
C ARG A 22 8.22 -11.83 0.40
N SER A 23 8.87 -12.35 1.44
CA SER A 23 9.82 -13.46 1.28
C SER A 23 9.16 -14.77 0.85
N HIS A 24 7.87 -14.96 1.11
CA HIS A 24 7.12 -16.17 0.73
C HIS A 24 6.33 -16.00 -0.58
N LEU A 25 5.88 -14.79 -0.90
CA LEU A 25 4.97 -14.49 -2.01
C LEU A 25 5.61 -13.71 -3.17
N GLY A 26 6.76 -13.08 -2.96
CA GLY A 26 7.44 -12.25 -3.97
C GLY A 26 7.94 -13.06 -5.16
N ASN A 27 8.17 -12.36 -6.28
CA ASN A 27 8.58 -13.02 -7.51
C ASN A 27 9.95 -13.70 -7.34
N LYS A 28 10.07 -14.95 -7.81
CA LYS A 28 11.35 -15.66 -7.85
C LYS A 28 12.27 -15.18 -8.99
N HIS A 29 11.72 -14.44 -9.96
CA HIS A 29 12.41 -13.88 -11.11
C HIS A 29 12.82 -12.44 -10.84
N ARG A 30 14.12 -12.20 -10.59
CA ARG A 30 14.66 -10.87 -10.23
C ARG A 30 14.54 -9.81 -11.34
N ASP A 31 14.28 -10.23 -12.56
CA ASP A 31 14.14 -9.41 -13.76
C ASP A 31 12.68 -9.02 -14.07
N ARG A 32 11.74 -9.46 -13.22
CA ARG A 32 10.30 -9.18 -13.33
C ARG A 32 9.81 -8.43 -12.10
N PHE A 33 8.77 -7.64 -12.30
CA PHE A 33 8.03 -6.97 -11.24
C PHE A 33 6.69 -7.65 -11.06
N ASP A 34 6.46 -8.30 -9.92
CA ASP A 34 5.13 -8.75 -9.49
C ASP A 34 4.32 -7.55 -8.99
N ILE A 35 3.25 -7.22 -9.72
CA ILE A 35 2.45 -6.01 -9.50
C ILE A 35 1.84 -6.00 -8.10
N LYS A 36 1.56 -7.17 -7.52
CA LYS A 36 0.93 -7.28 -6.22
C LYS A 36 1.97 -7.40 -5.10
N ALA A 37 2.90 -8.34 -5.24
CA ALA A 37 3.71 -8.85 -4.14
C ALA A 37 5.04 -8.10 -3.94
N ASP A 38 5.58 -7.46 -4.98
CA ASP A 38 6.90 -6.82 -4.90
C ASP A 38 6.85 -5.40 -4.32
N GLU A 39 8.03 -4.82 -4.08
CA GLU A 39 8.20 -3.48 -3.55
C GLU A 39 7.64 -2.41 -4.49
N GLY A 40 6.79 -1.55 -3.93
CA GLY A 40 6.04 -0.55 -4.68
C GLY A 40 4.78 -1.11 -5.35
N GLY A 41 4.42 -2.36 -5.08
CA GLY A 41 3.21 -3.01 -5.57
C GLY A 41 1.97 -2.74 -4.73
N ILE A 42 0.87 -3.39 -5.12
CA ILE A 42 -0.46 -3.19 -4.50
C ILE A 42 -0.46 -3.50 -3.00
N THR A 43 0.19 -4.59 -2.58
CA THR A 43 0.18 -4.98 -1.17
C THR A 43 0.94 -3.99 -0.29
N ASP A 44 1.92 -3.25 -0.81
CA ASP A 44 2.54 -2.17 -0.03
C ASP A 44 1.54 -1.03 0.24
N ILE A 45 0.68 -0.67 -0.73
CA ILE A 45 -0.37 0.34 -0.57
C ILE A 45 -1.43 -0.12 0.44
N GLU A 46 -1.86 -1.38 0.34
CA GLU A 46 -2.81 -2.00 1.29
C GLU A 46 -2.29 -1.92 2.72
N PHE A 47 -1.00 -2.23 2.93
CA PHE A 47 -0.37 -2.19 4.24
C PHE A 47 -0.22 -0.76 4.78
N ILE A 48 0.11 0.22 3.93
CA ILE A 48 0.14 1.63 4.32
C ILE A 48 -1.26 2.08 4.80
N ALA A 49 -2.30 1.79 4.02
CA ALA A 49 -3.67 2.16 4.35
C ALA A 49 -4.12 1.50 5.68
N GLN A 50 -3.92 0.19 5.81
CA GLN A 50 -4.27 -0.56 7.02
C GLN A 50 -3.51 -0.06 8.25
N TYR A 51 -2.20 0.18 8.12
CA TYR A 51 -1.39 0.74 9.20
C TYR A 51 -1.96 2.08 9.70
N LEU A 52 -2.23 3.01 8.78
CA LEU A 52 -2.69 4.35 9.15
C LEU A 52 -4.09 4.31 9.78
N VAL A 53 -5.00 3.46 9.29
CA VAL A 53 -6.29 3.26 9.96
C VAL A 53 -6.08 2.68 11.35
N LEU A 54 -5.28 1.62 11.52
CA LEU A 54 -5.05 1.01 12.83
C LEU A 54 -4.38 1.96 13.83
N ARG A 55 -3.49 2.84 13.35
CA ARG A 55 -2.78 3.84 14.13
C ARG A 55 -3.69 4.98 14.57
N TYR A 56 -4.50 5.51 13.66
CA TYR A 56 -5.21 6.79 13.90
C TYR A 56 -6.72 6.65 14.12
N ALA A 57 -7.34 5.51 13.87
CA ALA A 57 -8.81 5.37 13.97
C ALA A 57 -9.36 5.52 15.40
N HIS A 58 -8.52 5.38 16.44
CA HIS A 58 -8.94 5.70 17.81
C HIS A 58 -9.17 7.21 17.99
N GLU A 59 -8.28 8.04 17.43
CA GLU A 59 -8.37 9.51 17.47
C GLU A 59 -9.30 10.08 16.39
N LYS A 60 -9.39 9.39 15.25
CA LYS A 60 -10.18 9.77 14.07
C LYS A 60 -11.13 8.64 13.67
N PRO A 61 -12.24 8.40 14.39
CA PRO A 61 -13.16 7.28 14.11
C PRO A 61 -13.74 7.28 12.68
N LYS A 62 -13.79 8.43 12.01
CA LYS A 62 -14.22 8.53 10.61
C LYS A 62 -13.41 7.66 9.65
N LEU A 63 -12.16 7.32 10.00
CA LEU A 63 -11.30 6.43 9.20
C LEU A 63 -11.86 5.00 9.06
N THR A 64 -12.82 4.58 9.90
CA THR A 64 -13.42 3.25 9.82
C THR A 64 -14.70 3.20 8.97
N ARG A 65 -15.02 4.28 8.24
CA ARG A 65 -16.27 4.38 7.46
C ARG A 65 -16.26 3.47 6.23
N TRP A 66 -15.09 3.29 5.61
CA TRP A 66 -14.92 2.51 4.38
C TRP A 66 -13.80 1.50 4.54
N SER A 67 -13.83 0.44 3.72
CA SER A 67 -12.89 -0.69 3.80
C SER A 67 -12.00 -0.88 2.57
N ASP A 68 -12.24 -0.15 1.48
CA ASP A 68 -11.42 -0.17 0.26
C ASP A 68 -10.38 0.95 0.24
N ASN A 69 -9.24 0.68 -0.40
CA ASN A 69 -8.07 1.57 -0.38
C ASN A 69 -8.35 2.98 -0.91
N VAL A 70 -9.14 3.11 -1.98
CA VAL A 70 -9.42 4.42 -2.60
C VAL A 70 -10.11 5.34 -1.59
N ARG A 71 -11.21 4.88 -0.99
CA ARG A 71 -11.95 5.67 0.00
C ARG A 71 -11.22 5.77 1.33
N ILE A 72 -10.37 4.81 1.70
CA ILE A 72 -9.50 4.95 2.88
C ILE A 72 -8.46 6.05 2.68
N LEU A 73 -7.78 6.10 1.52
CA LEU A 73 -6.80 7.14 1.21
C LEU A 73 -7.46 8.53 1.18
N GLU A 74 -8.66 8.63 0.63
CA GLU A 74 -9.48 9.85 0.68
C GLU A 74 -9.76 10.27 2.14
N LEU A 75 -10.19 9.34 2.99
CA LEU A 75 -10.44 9.63 4.42
C LEU A 75 -9.16 10.03 5.17
N LEU A 76 -8.02 9.46 4.83
CA LEU A 76 -6.73 9.83 5.43
C LEU A 76 -6.38 11.29 5.13
N ALA A 77 -6.61 11.75 3.90
CA ALA A 77 -6.45 13.15 3.53
C ALA A 77 -7.46 14.07 4.23
N GLN A 78 -8.76 13.74 4.15
CA GLN A 78 -9.84 14.53 4.76
C GLN A 78 -9.70 14.70 6.28
N ASN A 79 -9.02 13.78 6.95
CA ASN A 79 -8.79 13.84 8.40
C ASN A 79 -7.39 14.37 8.77
N GLY A 80 -6.62 14.86 7.80
CA GLY A 80 -5.31 15.49 8.00
C GLY A 80 -4.20 14.53 8.40
N ILE A 81 -4.36 13.23 8.12
CA ILE A 81 -3.34 12.20 8.41
C ILE A 81 -2.31 12.13 7.28
N MET A 82 -2.78 12.21 6.04
CA MET A 82 -1.95 12.17 4.83
C MET A 82 -2.14 13.48 4.04
N ASP A 83 -1.09 13.92 3.37
CA ASP A 83 -1.20 15.04 2.44
C ASP A 83 -2.11 14.67 1.25
N GLU A 84 -2.92 15.62 0.76
CA GLU A 84 -3.91 15.35 -0.30
C GLU A 84 -3.23 14.88 -1.60
N HIS A 85 -2.08 15.47 -1.96
CA HIS A 85 -1.34 15.08 -3.14
C HIS A 85 -0.75 13.67 -2.99
N GLU A 86 -0.23 13.30 -1.81
CA GLU A 86 0.22 11.94 -1.54
C GLU A 86 -0.93 10.92 -1.63
N ALA A 87 -2.08 11.22 -1.02
CA ALA A 87 -3.25 10.34 -1.03
C ALA A 87 -3.81 10.13 -2.45
N GLN A 88 -3.88 11.20 -3.24
CA GLN A 88 -4.31 11.13 -4.63
C GLN A 88 -3.31 10.34 -5.47
N ALA A 89 -2.00 10.58 -5.29
CA ALA A 89 -0.97 9.88 -6.04
C ALA A 89 -0.97 8.37 -5.71
N LEU A 90 -1.13 7.98 -4.44
CA LEU A 90 -1.28 6.57 -4.04
C LEU A 90 -2.56 5.95 -4.59
N THR A 91 -3.65 6.71 -4.65
CA THR A 91 -4.91 6.26 -5.25
C THR A 91 -4.71 5.93 -6.73
N VAL A 92 -4.07 6.84 -7.48
CA VAL A 92 -3.77 6.64 -8.91
C VAL A 92 -2.85 5.44 -9.12
N ALA A 93 -1.80 5.30 -8.29
CA ALA A 93 -0.91 4.15 -8.36
C ALA A 93 -1.68 2.83 -8.09
N TYR A 94 -2.53 2.80 -7.06
CA TYR A 94 -3.33 1.61 -6.74
C TYR A 94 -4.26 1.21 -7.87
N THR A 95 -5.04 2.15 -8.42
CA THR A 95 -5.98 1.83 -9.51
C THR A 95 -5.24 1.42 -10.77
N THR A 96 -4.14 2.10 -11.12
CA THR A 96 -3.31 1.75 -12.28
C THR A 96 -2.79 0.32 -12.20
N LEU A 97 -2.20 -0.05 -11.06
CA LEU A 97 -1.65 -1.40 -10.86
C LEU A 97 -2.76 -2.46 -10.83
N ARG A 98 -3.89 -2.17 -10.18
CA ARG A 98 -5.03 -3.10 -10.10
C ARG A 98 -5.68 -3.33 -11.47
N ASP A 99 -5.86 -2.26 -12.24
CA ASP A 99 -6.47 -2.32 -13.56
C ASP A 99 -5.56 -3.08 -14.54
N GLU A 100 -4.23 -2.95 -14.42
CA GLU A 100 -3.28 -3.79 -15.15
C GLU A 100 -3.41 -5.28 -14.78
N LEU A 101 -3.57 -5.62 -13.50
CA LEU A 101 -3.81 -7.02 -13.12
C LEU A 101 -5.10 -7.58 -13.75
N HIS A 102 -6.15 -6.76 -13.83
CA HIS A 102 -7.37 -7.14 -14.55
C HIS A 102 -7.10 -7.32 -16.05
N HIS A 103 -6.32 -6.44 -16.68
CA HIS A 103 -5.95 -6.55 -18.08
C HIS A 103 -5.14 -7.82 -18.38
N LEU A 104 -4.13 -8.13 -17.58
CA LEU A 104 -3.32 -9.35 -17.70
C LEU A 104 -4.17 -10.60 -17.51
N ALA A 105 -5.10 -10.59 -16.56
CA ALA A 105 -6.02 -11.71 -16.32
C ALA A 105 -6.91 -12.00 -17.54
N LEU A 106 -7.42 -10.95 -18.21
CA LEU A 106 -8.21 -11.11 -19.46
C LEU A 106 -7.39 -11.69 -20.62
N GLN A 107 -6.08 -11.57 -20.58
CA GLN A 107 -5.16 -12.15 -21.56
C GLN A 107 -4.57 -13.50 -21.12
N GLU A 108 -5.00 -14.03 -19.97
CA GLU A 108 -4.41 -15.24 -19.34
C GLU A 108 -2.89 -15.12 -19.12
N LEU A 109 -2.39 -13.90 -18.90
CA LEU A 109 -0.99 -13.61 -18.62
C LEU A 109 -0.70 -13.60 -17.11
N PRO A 110 0.54 -13.92 -16.69
CA PRO A 110 0.91 -13.85 -15.27
C PRO A 110 0.89 -12.41 -14.75
N GLY A 111 0.57 -12.23 -13.47
CA GLY A 111 0.49 -10.92 -12.78
C GLY A 111 1.82 -10.21 -12.53
N HIS A 112 2.84 -10.51 -13.34
CA HIS A 112 4.15 -9.88 -13.28
C HIS A 112 4.58 -9.36 -14.66
N VAL A 113 5.22 -8.19 -14.69
CA VAL A 113 5.63 -7.48 -15.91
C VAL A 113 7.13 -7.25 -15.95
N ALA A 114 7.63 -6.62 -17.02
CA ALA A 114 9.04 -6.24 -17.10
C ALA A 114 9.41 -5.24 -15.99
N GLN A 115 10.64 -5.32 -15.47
CA GLN A 115 11.12 -4.46 -14.38
C GLN A 115 11.08 -2.95 -14.71
N THR A 116 11.06 -2.58 -15.98
CA THR A 116 10.97 -1.20 -16.46
C THR A 116 9.57 -0.61 -16.39
N CYS A 117 8.53 -1.44 -16.23
CA CYS A 117 7.15 -0.99 -16.11
C CYS A 117 6.89 -0.34 -14.74
N PHE A 118 5.92 0.59 -14.72
CA PHE A 118 5.41 1.26 -13.51
C PHE A 118 6.47 1.93 -12.63
N SER A 119 7.57 2.42 -13.23
CA SER A 119 8.70 2.97 -12.47
C SER A 119 8.30 4.17 -11.61
N LYS A 120 7.36 5.01 -12.09
CA LYS A 120 6.86 6.19 -11.35
C LYS A 120 5.99 5.78 -10.17
N GLU A 121 5.04 4.89 -10.40
CA GLU A 121 4.12 4.36 -9.39
C GLU A 121 4.89 3.64 -8.29
N ARG A 122 5.83 2.77 -8.67
CA ARG A 122 6.66 2.02 -7.72
C ARG A 122 7.53 2.95 -6.88
N ALA A 123 8.17 3.94 -7.49
CA ALA A 123 9.00 4.90 -6.76
C ALA A 123 8.17 5.70 -5.73
N LEU A 124 6.95 6.12 -6.12
CA LEU A 124 6.01 6.81 -5.24
C LEU A 124 5.59 5.94 -4.06
N VAL A 125 5.16 4.70 -4.32
CA VAL A 125 4.73 3.78 -3.26
C VAL A 125 5.87 3.45 -2.32
N GLN A 126 7.09 3.23 -2.84
CA GLN A 126 8.28 3.02 -2.01
C GLN A 126 8.65 4.24 -1.17
N ALA A 127 8.47 5.46 -1.70
CA ALA A 127 8.67 6.68 -0.92
C ALA A 127 7.68 6.79 0.24
N SER A 128 6.40 6.47 -0.02
CA SER A 128 5.34 6.45 0.98
C SER A 128 5.58 5.35 2.02
N TRP A 129 6.02 4.17 1.59
CA TRP A 129 6.42 3.08 2.47
C TRP A 129 7.53 3.51 3.43
N ARG A 130 8.60 4.14 2.91
CA ARG A 130 9.69 4.66 3.74
C ARG A 130 9.18 5.70 4.75
N LYS A 131 8.34 6.63 4.30
CA LYS A 131 7.76 7.68 5.13
C LYS A 131 6.95 7.12 6.30
N TRP A 132 6.09 6.13 6.07
CA TRP A 132 5.12 5.67 7.07
C TRP A 132 5.57 4.47 7.88
N LEU A 133 6.37 3.57 7.30
CA LEU A 133 6.70 2.28 7.91
C LEU A 133 8.19 2.08 8.21
N VAL A 134 9.05 3.01 7.79
CA VAL A 134 10.51 2.95 8.07
C VAL A 134 11.00 4.13 8.89
N ALA A 135 10.47 5.33 8.70
CA ALA A 135 10.86 6.50 9.46
C ALA A 135 10.60 6.31 10.98
N VAL A 136 11.62 6.64 11.79
CA VAL A 136 11.67 6.52 13.26
C VAL A 136 11.11 7.77 13.92
#